data_AF-A0A2G6I8X9-F1
#
_entry.id   AF-A0A2G6I8X9-F1
#
_cell.length_a   1.000
_cell.length_b   1.000
_cell.length_c   1.000
_cell.angle_alpha   90.00
_cell.angle_beta   90.00
_cell.angle_gamma   90.00
#
_symmetry.space_group_name_H-M   'P 1'
#
loop_
_entity.id
_entity.type
_entity.pdbx_description
1 polymer ?
#
loop_
_entity_poly.entity_id
_entity_poly.type
_entity_poly.pdbx_seq_one_letter_code
_entity_poly.pdbx_strand_id
1 'polypeptide(L)'
;MDKLSRGLSRIAALVYPKKVIVRMSDLKTNEYAGLVGGRQFEPNEENPMIGYRGASRYYSPEYREAFGLECKAIKRLREKMGFDNVTIMIPFCRSLEEADQVLEVLGDYGLRRGENGLEVYVMCEIPANVILLVEAGIDTISVTPDSFLDVKDNVAEAEARKKG
;
A
#
# COMPACT_ATOMS: atom_id res chain seq x y z
N MET A 1 -18.12 4.78 -4.32
CA MET A 1 -17.19 4.47 -5.42
C MET A 1 -16.91 5.69 -6.31
N ASP A 2 -17.92 6.34 -6.91
CA ASP A 2 -17.70 7.41 -7.89
C ASP A 2 -16.90 8.62 -7.41
N LYS A 3 -16.98 8.97 -6.11
CA LYS A 3 -16.23 10.08 -5.53
C LYS A 3 -14.72 9.83 -5.54
N LEU A 4 -14.28 8.62 -5.17
CA LEU A 4 -12.86 8.28 -5.10
C LEU A 4 -12.23 8.23 -6.50
N SER A 5 -12.86 7.53 -7.44
CA SER A 5 -12.35 7.45 -8.81
C SER A 5 -12.30 8.84 -9.48
N ARG A 6 -13.30 9.70 -9.24
CA ARG A 6 -13.29 11.09 -9.74
C ARG A 6 -12.24 11.97 -9.08
N GLY A 7 -11.99 11.79 -7.78
CA GLY A 7 -10.93 12.52 -7.07
C GLY A 7 -9.56 12.18 -7.65
N LEU A 8 -9.27 10.87 -7.74
CA LEU A 8 -8.02 10.37 -8.30
C LEU A 8 -7.85 10.74 -9.77
N SER A 9 -8.92 10.73 -10.59
CA SER A 9 -8.81 11.10 -12.00
C SER A 9 -8.38 12.54 -12.22
N ARG A 10 -8.77 13.46 -11.33
CA ARG A 10 -8.34 14.88 -11.44
C ARG A 10 -6.84 15.03 -11.22
N ILE A 11 -6.29 14.25 -10.28
CA ILE A 11 -4.85 14.21 -10.01
C ILE A 11 -4.12 13.52 -11.17
N ALA A 12 -4.62 12.36 -11.61
CA ALA A 12 -4.03 11.61 -12.72
C ALA A 12 -4.01 12.40 -14.03
N ALA A 13 -5.08 13.15 -14.31
CA ALA A 13 -5.18 14.00 -15.50
C ALA A 13 -4.16 15.14 -15.51
N LEU A 14 -3.81 15.72 -14.36
CA LEU A 14 -2.88 16.85 -14.28
C LEU A 14 -1.48 16.49 -14.80
N VAL A 15 -1.08 15.24 -14.62
CA VAL A 15 0.29 14.78 -14.92
C VAL A 15 0.35 13.76 -16.04
N TYR A 16 -0.78 13.42 -16.67
CA TYR A 16 -0.84 12.45 -17.76
C TYR A 16 0.07 12.88 -18.93
N PRO A 17 0.87 11.98 -19.54
CA PRO A 17 0.94 10.52 -19.33
C PRO A 17 1.97 10.06 -18.28
N LYS A 18 2.53 10.95 -17.45
CA LYS A 18 3.52 10.56 -16.43
C LYS A 18 2.89 9.62 -15.39
N LYS A 19 3.69 8.68 -14.88
CA LYS A 19 3.25 7.69 -13.89
C LYS A 19 2.74 8.39 -12.62
N VAL A 20 1.61 7.89 -12.11
CA VAL A 20 1.03 8.32 -10.83
C VAL A 20 0.96 7.11 -9.92
N ILE A 21 1.62 7.21 -8.77
CA ILE A 21 1.61 6.15 -7.77
C ILE A 21 0.55 6.51 -6.73
N VAL A 22 -0.50 5.71 -6.64
CA VAL A 22 -1.56 5.87 -5.65
C VAL A 22 -1.26 4.95 -4.47
N ARG A 23 -0.94 5.56 -3.32
CA ARG A 23 -0.88 4.83 -2.06
C ARG A 23 -2.29 4.45 -1.63
N MET A 24 -2.51 3.16 -1.37
CA MET A 24 -3.78 2.67 -0.85
C MET A 24 -4.01 3.17 0.59
N SER A 25 -5.24 3.04 1.08
CA SER A 25 -5.63 3.53 2.40
C SER A 25 -4.74 2.99 3.54
N ASP A 26 -4.07 3.89 4.27
CA ASP A 26 -3.16 3.57 5.38
C ASP A 26 -3.55 4.27 6.69
N LEU A 27 -4.86 4.45 6.89
CA LEU A 27 -5.38 5.02 8.12
C LEU A 27 -5.22 4.02 9.28
N LYS A 28 -4.87 4.54 10.44
CA LYS A 28 -4.76 3.82 11.70
C LYS A 28 -6.15 3.60 12.31
N THR A 29 -6.25 2.67 13.26
CA THR A 29 -7.48 2.40 14.03
C THR A 29 -8.08 3.66 14.64
N ASN A 30 -7.27 4.50 15.28
CA ASN A 30 -7.73 5.76 15.88
C ASN A 30 -8.23 6.79 14.86
N GLU A 31 -7.66 6.83 13.66
CA GLU A 31 -8.08 7.71 12.57
C GLU A 31 -9.40 7.23 11.96
N TYR A 32 -9.55 5.92 11.73
CA TYR A 32 -10.82 5.33 11.31
C TYR A 32 -11.91 5.50 12.38
N ALA A 33 -11.59 5.34 13.66
CA ALA A 33 -12.54 5.54 14.76
C ALA A 33 -13.04 6.99 14.84
N GLY A 34 -12.25 7.95 14.34
CA GLY A 34 -12.61 9.35 14.23
C GLY A 34 -13.58 9.68 13.08
N LEU A 35 -13.78 8.77 12.13
CA LEU A 35 -14.77 8.94 11.06
C LEU A 35 -16.19 8.80 11.60
N VAL A 36 -17.16 9.39 10.88
CA VAL A 36 -18.58 9.29 11.22
C VAL A 36 -18.99 7.81 11.24
N GLY A 37 -19.37 7.32 12.42
CA GLY A 37 -19.78 5.93 12.63
C GLY A 37 -18.63 4.92 12.76
N GLY A 38 -17.36 5.34 12.71
CA GLY A 38 -16.20 4.45 12.69
C GLY A 38 -15.87 3.80 14.05
N ARG A 39 -16.14 4.49 15.17
CA ARG A 39 -15.75 4.04 16.52
C ARG A 39 -16.23 2.63 16.90
N GLN A 40 -17.37 2.18 16.37
CA GLN A 40 -17.92 0.85 16.67
C GLN A 40 -17.26 -0.29 15.87
N PHE A 41 -16.50 0.03 14.83
CA PHE A 41 -15.86 -0.93 13.93
C PHE A 41 -14.34 -1.04 14.16
N GLU A 42 -13.77 -0.18 15.00
CA GLU A 42 -12.32 -0.11 15.20
C GLU A 42 -11.94 -0.55 16.62
N PRO A 43 -10.99 -1.49 16.76
CA PRO A 43 -10.50 -1.90 18.06
C PRO A 43 -9.73 -0.76 18.73
N ASN A 44 -9.74 -0.73 20.07
CA ASN A 44 -8.91 0.20 20.81
C ASN A 44 -7.51 -0.40 21.00
N GLU A 45 -6.51 0.19 20.33
CA GLU A 45 -5.12 -0.24 20.40
C GLU A 45 -4.29 0.70 21.27
N GLU A 46 -3.39 0.14 22.09
CA GLU A 46 -2.43 0.94 22.86
C GLU A 46 -1.48 1.73 21.96
N ASN A 47 -1.05 1.12 20.84
CA ASN A 47 -0.19 1.77 19.86
C ASN A 47 -0.68 1.58 18.41
N PRO A 48 -1.53 2.49 17.92
CA PRO A 48 -2.04 2.46 16.54
C PRO A 48 -0.98 2.59 15.44
N MET A 49 0.25 3.03 15.76
CA MET A 49 1.31 3.19 14.74
C MET A 49 1.79 1.85 14.17
N ILE A 50 1.84 0.82 15.02
CA ILE A 50 2.33 -0.52 14.69
C ILE A 50 1.20 -1.56 14.58
N GLY A 51 -0.03 -1.14 14.90
CA GLY A 51 -1.21 -2.00 14.99
C GLY A 51 -1.87 -2.31 13.64
N TYR A 52 -3.19 -2.45 13.68
CA TYR A 52 -4.02 -2.83 12.54
C TYR A 52 -4.11 -1.69 11.51
N ARG A 53 -3.26 -1.74 10.47
CA ARG A 53 -3.18 -0.77 9.36
C ARG A 53 -2.45 -1.35 8.13
N GLY A 54 -2.57 -0.68 6.99
CA GLY A 54 -1.92 -1.04 5.73
C GLY A 54 -2.28 -2.45 5.26
N ALA A 55 -1.30 -3.19 4.74
CA ALA A 55 -1.47 -4.52 4.15
C ALA A 55 -2.32 -5.47 5.00
N SER A 56 -2.09 -5.51 6.31
CA SER A 56 -2.81 -6.42 7.21
C SER A 56 -4.32 -6.18 7.30
N ARG A 57 -4.79 -4.97 6.99
CA ARG A 57 -6.22 -4.69 6.85
C ARG A 57 -6.79 -5.27 5.57
N TYR A 58 -6.06 -5.23 4.46
CA TYR A 58 -6.63 -5.48 3.13
C TYR A 58 -7.12 -6.90 2.93
N TYR A 59 -6.44 -7.88 3.52
CA TYR A 59 -6.83 -9.29 3.45
C TYR A 59 -7.68 -9.76 4.63
N SER A 60 -7.80 -8.94 5.69
CA SER A 60 -8.59 -9.31 6.88
C SER A 60 -10.08 -9.46 6.56
N PRO A 61 -10.77 -10.47 7.13
CA PRO A 61 -12.20 -10.70 6.88
C PRO A 61 -13.08 -9.46 7.15
N GLU A 62 -12.73 -8.65 8.15
CA GLU A 62 -13.50 -7.50 8.61
C GLU A 62 -13.41 -6.30 7.67
N TYR A 63 -12.32 -6.18 6.90
CA TYR A 63 -12.04 -5.00 6.08
C TYR A 63 -11.88 -5.30 4.57
N ARG A 64 -11.77 -6.58 4.17
CA ARG A 64 -11.59 -6.99 2.76
C ARG A 64 -12.64 -6.40 1.82
N GLU A 65 -13.90 -6.31 2.25
CA GLU A 65 -14.97 -5.71 1.44
C GLU A 65 -14.79 -4.20 1.25
N ALA A 66 -14.37 -3.49 2.31
CA ALA A 66 -14.08 -2.06 2.26
C ALA A 66 -12.90 -1.77 1.33
N PHE A 67 -11.81 -2.55 1.43
CA PHE A 67 -10.69 -2.47 0.48
C PHE A 67 -11.12 -2.80 -0.96
N GLY A 68 -12.07 -3.70 -1.14
CA GLY A 68 -12.69 -3.99 -2.44
C GLY A 68 -13.33 -2.78 -3.11
N LEU A 69 -13.87 -1.83 -2.35
CA LEU A 69 -14.40 -0.57 -2.89
C LEU A 69 -13.29 0.33 -3.44
N GLU A 70 -12.13 0.33 -2.78
CA GLU A 70 -10.93 1.03 -3.24
C GLU A 70 -10.39 0.40 -4.53
N CYS A 71 -10.29 -0.94 -4.58
CA CYS A 71 -9.91 -1.70 -5.76
C CYS A 71 -10.83 -1.42 -6.95
N LYS A 72 -12.15 -1.45 -6.75
CA LYS A 72 -13.13 -1.11 -7.81
C LYS A 72 -12.95 0.31 -8.32
N ALA A 73 -12.64 1.27 -7.45
CA ALA A 73 -12.38 2.64 -7.85
C ALA A 73 -11.12 2.77 -8.73
N ILE A 74 -10.03 2.09 -8.37
CA ILE A 74 -8.80 2.04 -9.18
C ILE A 74 -9.03 1.34 -10.52
N LYS A 75 -9.73 0.20 -10.52
CA LYS A 75 -10.08 -0.51 -11.76
C LYS A 75 -10.88 0.37 -12.72
N ARG A 76 -11.92 1.06 -12.20
CA ARG A 76 -12.70 2.02 -12.99
C ARG A 76 -11.82 3.16 -13.53
N LEU A 77 -10.94 3.70 -12.70
CA LEU A 77 -10.03 4.78 -13.06
C LEU A 77 -9.13 4.38 -14.24
N ARG A 78 -8.54 3.18 -14.18
CA ARG A 78 -7.69 2.65 -15.25
C ARG A 78 -8.50 2.29 -16.51
N GLU A 79 -9.49 1.41 -16.37
CA GLU A 79 -10.15 0.76 -17.52
C GLU A 79 -11.29 1.56 -18.15
N LYS A 80 -12.00 2.38 -17.37
CA LYS A 80 -13.17 3.13 -17.87
C LYS A 80 -12.86 4.60 -18.07
N MET A 81 -11.96 5.17 -17.29
CA MET A 81 -11.58 6.59 -17.41
C MET A 81 -10.28 6.80 -18.19
N GLY A 82 -9.54 5.73 -18.51
CA GLY A 82 -8.37 5.77 -19.40
C GLY A 82 -7.06 6.16 -18.72
N PHE A 83 -6.99 6.18 -17.38
CA PHE A 83 -5.77 6.52 -16.65
C PHE A 83 -4.93 5.27 -16.36
N ASP A 84 -4.38 4.68 -17.41
CA ASP A 84 -3.48 3.51 -17.38
C ASP A 84 -2.08 3.82 -16.81
N ASN A 85 -1.77 5.10 -16.58
CA ASN A 85 -0.57 5.58 -15.88
C ASN A 85 -0.65 5.47 -14.35
N VAL A 86 -1.77 4.98 -13.78
CA VAL A 86 -1.98 4.88 -12.32
C VAL A 86 -1.52 3.54 -11.74
N THR A 87 -0.42 3.55 -11.01
CA THR A 87 0.17 2.40 -10.31
C THR A 87 -0.30 2.34 -8.86
N ILE A 88 -0.40 1.14 -8.28
CA ILE A 88 -0.81 0.94 -6.88
C ILE A 88 0.43 0.83 -6.00
N MET A 89 0.42 1.46 -4.82
CA MET A 89 1.41 1.27 -3.76
C MET A 89 0.75 0.78 -2.48
N ILE A 90 1.23 -0.36 -1.98
CA ILE A 90 0.78 -1.04 -0.77
C ILE A 90 1.62 -0.56 0.42
N PRO A 91 1.02 0.15 1.37
CA PRO A 91 1.68 0.58 2.59
C PRO A 91 1.68 -0.53 3.65
N PHE A 92 2.64 -0.45 4.57
CA PHE A 92 2.74 -1.22 5.79
C PHE A 92 2.66 -2.75 5.60
N CYS A 93 3.28 -3.24 4.53
CA CYS A 93 3.47 -4.67 4.27
C CYS A 93 4.67 -5.17 5.06
N ARG A 94 4.46 -6.15 5.94
CA ARG A 94 5.46 -6.63 6.91
C ARG A 94 6.20 -7.88 6.47
N SER A 95 5.59 -8.69 5.61
CA SER A 95 6.16 -9.95 5.14
C SER A 95 5.77 -10.23 3.69
N LEU A 96 6.40 -11.25 3.10
CA LEU A 96 6.07 -11.70 1.75
C LEU A 96 4.69 -12.37 1.70
N GLU A 97 4.32 -13.07 2.79
CA GLU A 97 3.01 -13.69 2.92
C GLU A 97 1.90 -12.63 2.93
N GLU A 98 2.08 -11.52 3.65
CA GLU A 98 1.13 -10.39 3.57
C GLU A 98 1.05 -9.83 2.14
N ALA A 99 2.18 -9.73 1.44
CA ALA A 99 2.19 -9.25 0.06
C ALA A 99 1.40 -10.18 -0.88
N ASP A 100 1.58 -11.49 -0.75
CA ASP A 100 0.84 -12.49 -1.53
C ASP A 100 -0.66 -12.42 -1.26
N GLN A 101 -1.06 -12.29 0.01
CA GLN A 101 -2.47 -12.14 0.40
C GLN A 101 -3.09 -10.86 -0.17
N VAL A 102 -2.36 -9.74 -0.17
CA VAL A 102 -2.83 -8.48 -0.78
C VAL A 102 -2.97 -8.62 -2.30
N LEU A 103 -2.01 -9.26 -2.97
CA LEU A 103 -2.07 -9.51 -4.41
C LEU A 103 -3.24 -10.42 -4.79
N GLU A 104 -3.56 -11.41 -3.96
CA GLU A 104 -4.76 -12.25 -4.13
C GLU A 104 -6.03 -11.40 -4.05
N VAL A 105 -6.16 -10.55 -3.01
CA VAL A 105 -7.32 -9.66 -2.84
C VAL A 105 -7.48 -8.72 -4.03
N LEU A 106 -6.40 -8.05 -4.46
CA LEU A 106 -6.41 -7.20 -5.65
C LEU A 106 -6.88 -7.98 -6.87
N GLY A 107 -6.38 -9.19 -7.01
CA GLY A 107 -6.73 -10.14 -8.05
C GLY A 107 -8.22 -10.48 -8.09
N ASP A 108 -8.84 -10.75 -6.95
CA ASP A 108 -10.28 -11.03 -6.83
C ASP A 108 -11.16 -9.86 -7.28
N TYR A 109 -10.66 -8.63 -7.10
CA TYR A 109 -11.31 -7.42 -7.62
C TYR A 109 -10.88 -7.06 -9.05
N GLY A 110 -10.12 -7.94 -9.70
CA GLY A 110 -9.70 -7.83 -11.10
C GLY A 110 -8.59 -6.81 -11.35
N LEU A 111 -7.69 -6.65 -10.38
CA LEU A 111 -6.44 -5.87 -10.47
C LEU A 111 -5.25 -6.82 -10.34
N ARG A 112 -4.87 -7.50 -11.42
CA ARG A 112 -3.73 -8.43 -11.42
C ARG A 112 -2.48 -7.74 -11.91
N ARG A 113 -1.36 -7.96 -11.20
CA ARG A 113 -0.06 -7.42 -11.58
C ARG A 113 0.34 -7.89 -12.97
N GLY A 114 0.76 -6.97 -13.84
CA GLY A 114 1.13 -7.22 -15.23
C GLY A 114 -0.03 -7.13 -16.22
N GLU A 115 -1.28 -7.34 -15.79
CA GLU A 115 -2.45 -7.17 -16.66
C GLU A 115 -2.71 -5.69 -16.92
N ASN A 116 -2.97 -5.34 -18.19
CA ASN A 116 -3.21 -3.95 -18.62
C ASN A 116 -2.11 -2.97 -18.13
N GLY A 117 -0.87 -3.44 -18.05
CA GLY A 117 0.28 -2.64 -17.59
C GLY A 117 0.21 -2.25 -16.10
N LEU A 118 -0.62 -2.92 -15.29
CA LEU A 118 -0.71 -2.62 -13.86
C LEU A 118 0.57 -3.07 -13.14
N GLU A 119 1.27 -2.09 -12.58
CA GLU A 119 2.31 -2.33 -11.59
C GLU A 119 1.72 -2.26 -10.18
N VAL A 120 2.33 -3.00 -9.25
CA VAL A 120 2.01 -2.96 -7.83
C VAL A 120 3.31 -2.84 -7.07
N TYR A 121 3.45 -1.78 -6.29
CA TYR A 121 4.63 -1.47 -5.48
C TYR A 121 4.32 -1.69 -4.00
N VAL A 122 5.36 -1.97 -3.22
CA VAL A 122 5.31 -1.98 -1.76
C VAL A 122 6.10 -0.78 -1.26
N MET A 123 5.59 -0.12 -0.24
CA MET A 123 6.30 0.97 0.44
C MET A 123 7.34 0.36 1.40
N CYS A 124 8.61 0.69 1.19
CA CYS A 124 9.69 0.26 2.08
C CYS A 124 9.78 1.21 3.28
N GLU A 125 9.05 0.89 4.35
CA GLU A 125 8.92 1.74 5.54
C GLU A 125 9.12 1.01 6.88
N ILE A 126 9.28 -0.32 6.84
CA ILE A 126 9.44 -1.16 8.04
C ILE A 126 10.83 -1.81 8.01
N PRO A 127 11.54 -1.94 9.15
CA PRO A 127 12.84 -2.60 9.23
C PRO A 127 12.89 -3.98 8.53
N ALA A 128 11.82 -4.77 8.65
CA ALA A 128 11.71 -6.08 8.02
C ALA A 128 11.87 -6.03 6.49
N ASN A 129 11.31 -5.00 5.84
CA ASN A 129 11.42 -4.83 4.38
C ASN A 129 12.87 -4.60 3.98
N VAL A 130 13.59 -3.78 4.75
CA VAL A 130 14.98 -3.46 4.50
C VAL A 130 15.86 -4.70 4.65
N ILE A 131 15.70 -5.44 5.75
CA ILE A 131 16.46 -6.66 6.00
C ILE A 131 16.26 -7.66 4.87
N LEU A 132 15.00 -7.88 4.47
CA LEU A 132 14.65 -8.81 3.40
C LEU A 132 15.27 -8.42 2.06
N LEU A 133 15.26 -7.12 1.72
CA LEU A 133 15.86 -6.62 0.48
C LEU A 133 17.39 -6.77 0.48
N VAL A 134 18.05 -6.46 1.59
CA VAL A 134 19.50 -6.62 1.75
C VAL A 134 19.91 -8.09 1.68
N GLU A 135 19.17 -8.98 2.35
CA GLU A 135 19.40 -10.42 2.29
C GLU A 135 19.26 -10.95 0.85
N ALA A 136 18.22 -10.51 0.14
CA ALA A 136 17.99 -10.82 -1.27
C ALA A 136 19.05 -10.26 -2.23
N GLY A 137 19.95 -9.38 -1.75
CA GLY A 137 21.02 -8.79 -2.55
C GLY A 137 20.54 -7.67 -3.47
N ILE A 138 19.52 -6.92 -3.06
CA ILE A 138 19.02 -5.76 -3.79
C ILE A 138 19.83 -4.52 -3.37
N ASP A 139 20.55 -3.94 -4.32
CA ASP A 139 21.50 -2.84 -4.07
C ASP A 139 20.84 -1.44 -3.99
N THR A 140 19.55 -1.30 -4.30
CA THR A 140 18.87 0.01 -4.30
C THR A 140 17.42 -0.11 -3.86
N ILE A 141 17.00 0.81 -2.98
CA ILE A 141 15.64 0.89 -2.44
C ILE A 141 15.15 2.32 -2.64
N SER A 142 13.92 2.49 -3.16
CA SER A 142 13.25 3.79 -3.18
C SER A 142 12.39 3.92 -1.93
N VAL A 143 12.58 5.01 -1.19
CA VAL A 143 11.88 5.28 0.08
C VAL A 143 11.13 6.60 0.01
N THR A 144 10.06 6.70 0.77
CA THR A 144 9.33 7.96 0.95
C THR A 144 10.11 8.90 1.87
N PRO A 145 10.02 10.23 1.66
CA PRO A 145 10.78 11.21 2.47
C PRO A 145 10.59 11.05 3.98
N ASP A 146 9.36 10.75 4.41
CA ASP A 146 9.01 10.61 5.83
C ASP A 146 9.71 9.43 6.52
N SER A 147 10.08 8.39 5.75
CA SER A 147 10.70 7.16 6.25
C SER A 147 12.20 7.09 5.97
N PHE A 148 12.78 8.13 5.37
CA PHE A 148 14.14 8.07 4.82
C PHE A 148 15.21 7.80 5.89
N LEU A 149 15.15 8.50 7.03
CA LEU A 149 16.14 8.37 8.10
C LEU A 149 16.09 6.97 8.72
N ASP A 150 14.90 6.52 9.08
CA ASP A 150 14.69 5.20 9.68
C ASP A 150 15.14 4.08 8.75
N VAL A 151 14.79 4.16 7.45
CA VAL A 151 15.21 3.14 6.48
C VAL A 151 16.73 3.13 6.32
N LYS A 152 17.37 4.29 6.23
CA LYS A 152 18.83 4.38 6.10
C LYS A 152 19.55 3.70 7.27
N ASP A 153 19.08 3.92 8.50
CA ASP A 153 19.68 3.29 9.68
C ASP A 153 19.48 1.77 9.68
N ASN A 154 18.29 1.29 9.28
CA ASN A 154 18.01 -0.13 9.12
C ASN A 154 18.86 -0.81 8.02
N VAL A 155 19.13 -0.11 6.89
CA VAL A 155 19.97 -0.65 5.80
C VAL A 155 21.38 -0.89 6.33
N ALA A 156 21.94 0.10 7.02
CA ALA A 156 23.28 0.01 7.58
C ALA A 156 23.42 -1.16 8.57
N GLU A 157 22.42 -1.37 9.43
CA GLU A 157 22.39 -2.50 10.35
C GLU A 157 22.28 -3.85 9.64
N ALA A 158 21.42 -3.97 8.64
CA ALA A 158 21.22 -5.20 7.88
C ALA A 158 22.48 -5.60 7.09
N GLU A 159 23.14 -4.65 6.44
CA GLU A 159 24.39 -4.91 5.70
C GLU A 159 25.54 -5.33 6.61
N ALA A 160 25.64 -4.73 7.80
CA ALA A 160 26.66 -5.11 8.78
C ALA A 160 26.51 -6.57 9.22
N ARG A 161 25.26 -7.04 9.40
CA ARG A 161 24.96 -8.44 9.75
C ARG A 161 25.27 -9.43 8.61
N LYS A 162 25.12 -9.03 7.35
CA LYS A 162 25.44 -9.90 6.19
C LYS A 162 26.95 -10.10 5.97
N LYS A 163 27.78 -9.20 6.49
CA LYS A 163 29.24 -9.22 6.33
C LYS A 163 29.97 -9.95 7.48
N GLY A 164 29.29 -10.28 8.58
CA GLY A 164 29.82 -11.05 9.71
C GLY A 164 29.40 -12.50 9.66
#